data_AF-A0A359KJ51-F1
#
_entry.id   AF-A0A359KJ51-F1
#
_cell.length_a   1.000
_cell.length_b   1.000
_cell.length_c   1.000
_cell.angle_alpha   90.00
_cell.angle_beta   90.00
_cell.angle_gamma   90.00
#
_symmetry.space_group_name_H-M   'P 1'
#
loop_
_entity.id
_entity.type
_entity.pdbx_description
1 polymer ?
#
loop_
_entity_poly.entity_id
_entity_poly.type
_entity_poly.pdbx_seq_one_letter_code
_entity_poly.pdbx_strand_id
1 'polypeptide(L)'
;PSNPLPPAGAVALWTAHAWAHGASVVSYFRWRAGLFGQEQMHSGLLRHDGTLDRGGAEVAEMSLPGLPVSEHRAPVVLLHDYESLWAFDRQRHTAGASYWGQMLLFYRALRSLGVDVDIRHVDADLAGYQLIVVPALVLCDTGRAQRLARWAGDARLVFGPRAGSRDESGRAWPDGQPGQLAGLLGCRLLNIDGLPPGMAVHVAGHETTIWAESYRLAGGEAVARYDDGPLTGDAAVVRNGPVATIGAWSATLIRSLLRDELAGLDIATRDLPDGVRVTRRAGRAVLTNFTEAPVALDDGTPLAPVSYRID
;
A
#
# COMPACT_ATOMS: atom_id res chain seq x y z
N PRO A 1 -18.84 -12.42 14.33
CA PRO A 1 -17.68 -11.51 14.56
C PRO A 1 -16.93 -11.99 15.80
N SER A 2 -15.61 -11.83 15.83
CA SER A 2 -14.76 -12.09 16.99
C SER A 2 -14.14 -10.77 17.45
N ASN A 3 -14.15 -10.52 18.76
CA ASN A 3 -13.53 -9.35 19.37
C ASN A 3 -12.45 -9.84 20.36
N PRO A 4 -11.26 -10.24 19.88
CA PRO A 4 -10.20 -10.74 20.73
C PRO A 4 -9.63 -9.62 21.61
N LEU A 5 -9.17 -9.99 22.79
CA LEU A 5 -8.41 -9.08 23.65
C LEU A 5 -7.07 -8.76 22.98
N PRO A 6 -6.68 -7.48 22.83
CA PRO A 6 -5.35 -7.13 22.35
C PRO A 6 -4.25 -7.73 23.24
N PRO A 7 -3.17 -8.28 22.66
CA PRO A 7 -2.02 -8.75 23.43
C PRO A 7 -1.43 -7.65 24.31
N ALA A 8 -0.70 -8.03 25.36
CA ALA A 8 -0.01 -7.07 26.22
C ALA A 8 1.00 -6.24 25.39
N GLY A 9 1.00 -4.93 25.58
CA GLY A 9 1.86 -3.99 24.85
C GLY A 9 1.24 -3.41 23.58
N ALA A 10 0.09 -3.93 23.13
CA ALA A 10 -0.54 -3.51 21.88
C ALA A 10 -0.95 -2.04 21.90
N VAL A 11 -1.46 -1.51 23.02
CA VAL A 11 -1.90 -0.11 23.12
C VAL A 11 -0.68 0.82 23.04
N ALA A 12 0.40 0.46 23.72
CA ALA A 12 1.65 1.21 23.66
C ALA A 12 2.26 1.18 22.25
N LEU A 13 2.31 0.00 21.62
CA LEU A 13 2.76 -0.17 20.24
C LEU A 13 1.95 0.69 19.28
N TRP A 14 0.61 0.63 19.32
CA TRP A 14 -0.23 1.41 18.41
C TRP A 14 -0.07 2.91 18.62
N THR A 15 0.14 3.35 19.85
CA THR A 15 0.38 4.76 20.16
C THR A 15 1.70 5.25 19.56
N ALA A 16 2.79 4.50 19.76
CA ALA A 16 4.08 4.80 19.15
C ALA A 16 4.02 4.76 17.61
N HIS A 17 3.30 3.78 17.06
CA HIS A 17 3.08 3.66 15.62
C HIS A 17 2.31 4.86 15.05
N ALA A 18 1.24 5.30 15.72
CA ALA A 18 0.47 6.47 15.31
C ALA A 18 1.32 7.75 15.35
N TRP A 19 2.10 7.95 16.41
CA TRP A 19 3.03 9.08 16.49
C TRP A 19 4.07 9.05 15.35
N ALA A 20 4.66 7.89 15.08
CA ALA A 20 5.62 7.72 13.99
C ALA A 20 5.02 8.08 12.62
N HIS A 21 3.75 7.78 12.41
CA HIS A 21 2.98 8.17 11.22
C HIS A 21 2.41 9.60 11.25
N GLY A 22 2.70 10.34 12.32
CA GLY A 22 2.51 11.78 12.40
C GLY A 22 1.30 12.25 13.19
N ALA A 23 0.66 11.37 13.95
CA ALA A 23 -0.36 11.77 14.91
C ALA A 23 0.23 12.74 15.94
N SER A 24 -0.30 13.96 15.98
CA SER A 24 0.04 14.95 17.02
C SER A 24 -0.66 14.67 18.35
N VAL A 25 -1.78 13.93 18.29
CA VAL A 25 -2.57 13.48 19.43
C VAL A 25 -3.05 12.06 19.15
N VAL A 26 -2.94 11.19 20.15
CA VAL A 26 -3.60 9.88 20.16
C VAL A 26 -4.67 9.92 21.24
N SER A 27 -5.94 9.94 20.82
CA SER A 27 -7.09 9.98 21.73
C SER A 27 -7.70 8.57 21.84
N TYR A 28 -7.65 7.98 23.02
CA TYR A 28 -8.24 6.67 23.27
C TYR A 28 -9.77 6.77 23.40
N PHE A 29 -10.46 5.90 22.68
CA PHE A 29 -11.88 5.67 22.86
C PHE A 29 -12.05 4.36 23.66
N ARG A 30 -12.53 4.37 24.90
CA ARG A 30 -13.11 5.45 25.71
C ARG A 30 -12.49 5.50 27.10
N TRP A 31 -12.77 6.54 27.88
CA TRP A 31 -12.24 6.67 29.25
C TRP A 31 -12.65 5.49 30.15
N ARG A 32 -13.95 5.23 30.28
CA ARG A 32 -14.51 4.13 31.08
C ARG A 32 -15.50 3.33 30.27
N ALA A 33 -15.42 2.00 30.34
CA ALA A 33 -16.34 1.09 29.68
C ALA A 33 -17.80 1.42 30.06
N GLY A 34 -18.69 1.51 29.05
CA GLY A 34 -20.05 2.00 29.22
C GLY A 34 -20.95 1.04 30.01
N LEU A 35 -21.77 1.55 30.93
CA LEU A 35 -22.66 0.72 31.75
C LEU A 35 -23.94 0.27 31.03
N PHE A 36 -24.29 0.92 29.92
CA PHE A 36 -25.52 0.68 29.14
C PHE A 36 -25.32 1.03 27.67
N GLY A 37 -26.27 0.60 26.83
CA GLY A 37 -26.27 0.83 25.39
C GLY A 37 -25.58 -0.28 24.59
N GLN A 38 -25.42 -0.05 23.30
CA GLN A 38 -24.95 -1.05 22.35
C GLN A 38 -23.49 -1.49 22.58
N GLU A 39 -22.69 -0.64 23.23
CA GLU A 39 -21.24 -0.82 23.39
C GLU A 39 -20.82 -1.22 24.81
N GLN A 40 -21.70 -1.86 25.60
CA GLN A 40 -21.33 -2.35 26.94
C GLN A 40 -20.10 -3.27 26.93
N MET A 41 -19.88 -4.02 25.85
CA MET A 41 -18.72 -4.90 25.71
C MET A 41 -17.47 -4.19 25.16
N HIS A 42 -17.54 -2.89 24.85
CA HIS A 42 -16.38 -2.11 24.41
C HIS A 42 -15.60 -1.64 25.65
N SER A 43 -14.35 -2.11 25.78
CA SER A 43 -13.47 -1.73 26.88
C SER A 43 -13.16 -0.22 26.88
N GLY A 44 -12.72 0.28 28.02
CA GLY A 44 -12.15 1.62 28.15
C GLY A 44 -10.77 1.55 28.81
N LEU A 45 -10.17 2.71 29.07
CA LEU A 45 -8.97 2.78 29.92
C LEU A 45 -9.29 2.32 31.37
N LEU A 46 -10.54 2.53 31.79
CA LEU A 46 -11.13 1.99 33.00
C LEU A 46 -12.20 0.93 32.69
N ARG A 47 -12.28 -0.08 33.56
CA ARG A 47 -13.35 -1.08 33.59
C ARG A 47 -14.69 -0.48 34.01
N HIS A 48 -15.76 -1.26 33.93
CA HIS A 48 -17.09 -0.83 34.39
C HIS A 48 -17.11 -0.37 35.85
N ASP A 49 -16.33 -0.97 36.74
CA ASP A 49 -16.24 -0.59 38.17
C ASP A 49 -15.34 0.64 38.43
N GLY A 50 -14.68 1.16 37.39
CA GLY A 50 -13.77 2.32 37.49
C GLY A 50 -12.33 1.96 37.82
N THR A 51 -11.99 0.67 37.98
CA THR A 51 -10.59 0.23 38.11
C THR A 51 -9.85 0.31 36.78
N LEU A 52 -8.52 0.41 36.82
CA LEU A 52 -7.67 0.49 35.63
C LEU A 52 -7.75 -0.82 34.82
N ASP A 53 -7.97 -0.70 33.51
CA ASP A 53 -7.89 -1.84 32.58
C ASP A 53 -6.48 -1.94 31.97
N ARG A 54 -6.18 -3.02 31.23
CA ARG A 54 -4.88 -3.27 30.59
C ARG A 54 -4.42 -2.06 29.75
N GLY A 55 -5.30 -1.52 28.91
CA GLY A 55 -4.98 -0.35 28.09
C GLY A 55 -4.69 0.90 28.93
N GLY A 56 -5.40 1.07 30.05
CA GLY A 56 -5.13 2.15 30.99
C GLY A 56 -3.77 2.02 31.68
N ALA A 57 -3.37 0.79 32.05
CA ALA A 57 -2.05 0.51 32.61
C ALA A 57 -0.93 0.78 31.59
N GLU A 58 -1.08 0.27 30.37
CA GLU A 58 -0.11 0.52 29.29
C GLU A 58 0.06 2.01 29.00
N VAL A 59 -1.04 2.78 29.00
CA VAL A 59 -0.97 4.24 28.80
C VAL A 59 -0.32 4.96 29.98
N ALA A 60 -0.61 4.54 31.22
CA ALA A 60 -0.03 5.14 32.41
C ALA A 60 1.49 4.90 32.53
N GLU A 61 1.97 3.75 32.04
CA GLU A 61 3.39 3.37 32.04
C GLU A 61 4.14 3.86 30.79
N MET A 62 3.43 4.39 29.80
CA MET A 62 4.02 4.78 28.53
C MET A 62 4.91 6.02 28.68
N SER A 63 6.20 5.84 28.43
CA SER A 63 7.12 6.95 28.19
C SER A 63 7.31 7.10 26.68
N LEU A 64 6.42 7.83 26.02
CA LEU A 64 6.80 8.48 24.77
C LEU A 64 7.54 9.76 25.16
N PRO A 65 8.88 9.85 24.99
CA PRO A 65 9.60 11.09 25.29
C PRO A 65 9.00 12.26 24.50
N GLY A 66 9.41 13.51 24.79
CA GLY A 66 8.96 14.74 24.11
C GLY A 66 9.32 14.76 22.62
N LEU A 67 8.70 13.85 21.88
CA LEU A 67 9.04 13.47 20.53
C LEU A 67 8.42 14.51 19.60
N PRO A 68 9.25 15.30 18.90
CA PRO A 68 8.76 16.39 18.10
C PRO A 68 7.83 15.90 17.00
N VAL A 69 6.71 16.59 16.85
CA VAL A 69 5.87 16.48 15.66
C VAL A 69 6.52 17.38 14.61
N SER A 70 7.27 16.80 13.68
CA SER A 70 7.84 17.51 12.54
C SER A 70 7.12 17.14 11.27
N GLU A 71 7.15 18.00 10.26
CA GLU A 71 6.85 17.54 8.90
C GLU A 71 7.87 16.44 8.52
N HIS A 72 7.36 15.41 7.86
CA HIS A 72 8.17 14.37 7.24
C HIS A 72 7.57 14.15 5.87
N ARG A 73 8.40 14.23 4.85
CA ARG A 73 8.01 13.95 3.48
C ARG A 73 8.68 12.67 3.04
N ALA A 74 7.88 11.66 2.74
CA ALA A 74 8.37 10.42 2.18
C ALA A 74 8.95 10.65 0.77
N PRO A 75 9.98 9.91 0.34
CA PRO A 75 10.46 9.94 -1.05
C PRO A 75 9.47 9.27 -2.02
N VAL A 76 8.55 8.44 -1.49
CA VAL A 76 7.55 7.69 -2.25
C VAL A 76 6.15 8.19 -1.93
N VAL A 77 5.34 8.35 -2.96
CA VAL A 77 3.90 8.62 -2.83
C VAL A 77 3.09 7.50 -3.46
N LEU A 78 2.03 7.09 -2.77
CA LEU A 78 1.03 6.17 -3.27
C LEU A 78 -0.27 6.95 -3.52
N LEU A 79 -0.76 6.94 -4.76
CA LEU A 79 -1.94 7.71 -5.14
C LEU A 79 -3.23 6.97 -4.77
N HIS A 80 -4.11 7.69 -4.10
CA HIS A 80 -5.46 7.28 -3.76
C HIS A 80 -6.48 8.16 -4.50
N ASP A 81 -7.55 7.57 -5.00
CA ASP A 81 -8.64 8.26 -5.69
C ASP A 81 -9.97 7.63 -5.28
N TYR A 82 -10.85 8.43 -4.68
CA TYR A 82 -12.17 7.98 -4.24
C TYR A 82 -13.08 7.67 -5.43
N GLU A 83 -12.95 8.37 -6.55
CA GLU A 83 -13.78 8.14 -7.72
C GLU A 83 -13.45 6.79 -8.37
N SER A 84 -12.16 6.49 -8.51
CA SER A 84 -11.67 5.17 -8.93
C SER A 84 -12.06 4.07 -7.93
N LEU A 85 -12.02 4.33 -6.62
CA LEU A 85 -12.53 3.39 -5.60
C LEU A 85 -13.99 3.03 -5.88
N TRP A 86 -14.86 4.02 -6.05
CA TRP A 86 -16.28 3.78 -6.31
C TRP A 86 -16.50 3.02 -7.62
N ALA A 87 -15.83 3.44 -8.70
CA ALA A 87 -15.94 2.78 -9.99
C ALA A 87 -15.44 1.33 -9.96
N PHE A 88 -14.28 1.09 -9.32
CA PHE A 88 -13.69 -0.23 -9.17
C PHE A 88 -14.63 -1.15 -8.39
N ASP A 89 -15.05 -0.74 -7.20
CA ASP A 89 -15.82 -1.61 -6.30
C ASP A 89 -17.26 -1.79 -6.75
N ARG A 90 -17.81 -0.86 -7.53
CA ARG A 90 -19.13 -1.03 -8.15
C ARG A 90 -19.11 -2.05 -9.29
N GLN A 91 -17.96 -2.23 -9.96
CA GLN A 91 -17.76 -3.13 -11.09
C GLN A 91 -16.42 -3.88 -10.95
N ARG A 92 -16.39 -4.78 -9.96
CA ARG A 92 -15.21 -5.59 -9.59
C ARG A 92 -14.81 -6.61 -10.67
N HIS A 93 -15.77 -7.02 -11.49
CA HIS A 93 -15.66 -8.04 -12.55
C HIS A 93 -15.34 -9.47 -12.06
N THR A 94 -14.46 -9.65 -11.07
CA THR A 94 -14.14 -10.94 -10.45
C THR A 94 -14.34 -10.92 -8.94
N ALA A 95 -14.56 -12.10 -8.35
CA ALA A 95 -14.66 -12.26 -6.91
C ALA A 95 -13.29 -12.00 -6.24
N GLY A 96 -13.28 -11.37 -5.08
CA GLY A 96 -12.06 -11.03 -4.35
C GLY A 96 -11.35 -9.75 -4.81
N ALA A 97 -11.56 -9.30 -6.06
CA ALA A 97 -11.06 -8.00 -6.51
C ALA A 97 -11.73 -6.87 -5.73
N SER A 98 -10.92 -5.98 -5.17
CA SER A 98 -11.38 -4.76 -4.50
C SER A 98 -10.31 -3.68 -4.60
N TYR A 99 -10.73 -2.42 -4.65
CA TYR A 99 -9.80 -1.29 -4.71
C TYR A 99 -8.81 -1.33 -3.53
N TRP A 100 -9.30 -1.55 -2.31
CA TRP A 100 -8.45 -1.61 -1.12
C TRP A 100 -7.53 -2.83 -1.12
N GLY A 101 -7.97 -3.97 -1.66
CA GLY A 101 -7.10 -5.13 -1.85
C GLY A 101 -5.91 -4.80 -2.74
N GLN A 102 -6.14 -4.13 -3.88
CA GLN A 102 -5.09 -3.73 -4.81
C GLN A 102 -4.17 -2.68 -4.19
N MET A 103 -4.74 -1.63 -3.60
CA MET A 103 -3.99 -0.59 -2.87
C MET A 103 -3.05 -1.21 -1.84
N LEU A 104 -3.57 -2.13 -1.01
CA LEU A 104 -2.81 -2.78 0.05
C LEU A 104 -1.70 -3.69 -0.47
N LEU A 105 -1.77 -4.26 -1.68
CA LEU A 105 -0.65 -5.00 -2.27
C LEU A 105 0.58 -4.10 -2.43
N PHE A 106 0.40 -2.94 -3.05
CA PHE A 106 1.48 -1.97 -3.28
C PHE A 106 1.94 -1.34 -1.97
N TYR A 107 1.02 -0.94 -1.10
CA TYR A 107 1.37 -0.37 0.20
C TYR A 107 2.15 -1.37 1.06
N ARG A 108 1.68 -2.62 1.19
CA ARG A 108 2.38 -3.66 1.97
C ARG A 108 3.75 -3.98 1.38
N ALA A 109 3.89 -4.02 0.06
CA ALA A 109 5.17 -4.21 -0.60
C ALA A 109 6.18 -3.13 -0.19
N LEU A 110 5.84 -1.85 -0.35
CA LEU A 110 6.69 -0.73 0.09
C LEU A 110 7.02 -0.79 1.59
N ARG A 111 6.01 -1.05 2.43
CA ARG A 111 6.20 -1.12 3.88
C ARG A 111 7.05 -2.32 4.31
N SER A 112 7.02 -3.43 3.57
CA SER A 112 7.90 -4.60 3.79
C SER A 112 9.36 -4.35 3.37
N LEU A 113 9.59 -3.30 2.58
CA LEU A 113 10.92 -2.82 2.17
C LEU A 113 11.42 -1.69 3.09
N GLY A 114 10.71 -1.42 4.19
CA GLY A 114 11.08 -0.40 5.18
C GLY A 114 11.01 1.05 4.67
N VAL A 115 10.18 1.29 3.64
CA VAL A 115 10.01 2.59 3.00
C VAL A 115 8.86 3.36 3.67
N ASP A 116 9.09 4.64 3.91
CA ASP A 116 8.05 5.59 4.30
C ASP A 116 7.27 6.03 3.06
N VAL A 117 5.95 6.13 3.21
CA VAL A 117 5.02 6.30 2.09
C VAL A 117 4.01 7.38 2.45
N ASP A 118 3.93 8.42 1.62
CA ASP A 118 2.83 9.37 1.67
C ASP A 118 1.65 8.82 0.85
N ILE A 119 0.42 9.08 1.29
CA ILE A 119 -0.79 8.79 0.51
C ILE A 119 -1.41 10.12 0.11
N ARG A 120 -1.59 10.34 -1.19
CA ARG A 120 -2.11 11.60 -1.74
C ARG A 120 -3.20 11.35 -2.77
N HIS A 121 -4.06 12.35 -2.95
CA HIS A 121 -5.01 12.35 -4.06
C HIS A 121 -4.25 12.36 -5.40
N VAL A 122 -4.79 11.74 -6.44
CA VAL A 122 -4.18 11.73 -7.79
C VAL A 122 -3.96 13.14 -8.37
N ASP A 123 -4.77 14.11 -7.94
CA ASP A 123 -4.70 15.51 -8.38
C ASP A 123 -3.85 16.41 -7.47
N ALA A 124 -3.19 15.85 -6.45
CA ALA A 124 -2.30 16.61 -5.57
C ALA A 124 -1.03 17.08 -6.30
N ASP A 125 -0.34 18.07 -5.70
CA ASP A 125 1.02 18.40 -6.10
C ASP A 125 1.97 17.27 -5.71
N LEU A 126 2.70 16.73 -6.69
CA LEU A 126 3.62 15.61 -6.52
C LEU A 126 5.09 16.04 -6.62
N ALA A 127 5.37 17.35 -6.73
CA ALA A 127 6.72 17.88 -6.93
C ALA A 127 7.68 17.47 -5.80
N GLY A 128 8.70 16.67 -6.09
CA GLY A 128 9.72 16.22 -5.11
C GLY A 128 9.53 14.80 -4.57
N TYR A 129 8.47 14.09 -4.98
CA TYR A 129 8.46 12.63 -4.85
C TYR A 129 9.32 12.00 -5.95
N GLN A 130 10.12 11.01 -5.61
CA GLN A 130 11.01 10.32 -6.55
C GLN A 130 10.33 9.11 -7.19
N LEU A 131 9.45 8.45 -6.44
CA LEU A 131 8.62 7.33 -6.92
C LEU A 131 7.14 7.63 -6.68
N ILE A 132 6.36 7.57 -7.74
CA ILE A 132 4.90 7.75 -7.72
C ILE A 132 4.25 6.41 -8.07
N VAL A 133 3.58 5.81 -7.10
CA VAL A 133 2.89 4.53 -7.26
C VAL A 133 1.41 4.81 -7.46
N VAL A 134 0.82 4.23 -8.49
CA VAL A 134 -0.56 4.42 -8.93
C VAL A 134 -1.28 3.06 -8.94
N PRO A 135 -1.64 2.51 -7.76
CA PRO A 135 -2.10 1.13 -7.68
C PRO A 135 -3.35 0.85 -8.48
N ALA A 136 -4.36 1.74 -8.46
CA ALA A 136 -5.71 1.43 -8.93
C ALA A 136 -6.44 2.68 -9.49
N LEU A 137 -5.81 3.41 -10.42
CA LEU A 137 -6.44 4.57 -11.09
C LEU A 137 -7.31 4.10 -12.27
N VAL A 138 -8.60 3.89 -12.02
CA VAL A 138 -9.56 3.38 -13.02
C VAL A 138 -10.07 4.50 -13.91
N LEU A 139 -10.40 5.66 -13.33
CA LEU A 139 -10.92 6.82 -14.04
C LEU A 139 -9.78 7.81 -14.32
N CYS A 140 -9.53 8.12 -15.60
CA CYS A 140 -8.44 9.02 -15.97
C CYS A 140 -8.88 9.93 -17.12
N ASP A 141 -9.13 11.20 -16.83
CA ASP A 141 -9.36 12.19 -17.89
C ASP A 141 -8.05 12.61 -18.59
N THR A 142 -8.19 13.40 -19.65
CA THR A 142 -7.04 13.93 -20.41
C THR A 142 -6.11 14.79 -19.53
N GLY A 143 -6.67 15.55 -18.57
CA GLY A 143 -5.90 16.42 -17.68
C GLY A 143 -5.03 15.64 -16.68
N ARG A 144 -5.57 14.56 -16.09
CA ARG A 144 -4.88 13.60 -15.21
C ARG A 144 -3.78 12.90 -15.99
N ALA A 145 -4.07 12.41 -17.20
CA ALA A 145 -3.07 11.78 -18.04
C ALA A 145 -1.89 12.73 -18.35
N GLN A 146 -2.19 13.98 -18.74
CA GLN A 146 -1.16 14.99 -18.98
C GLN A 146 -0.37 15.36 -17.72
N ARG A 147 -1.01 15.44 -16.55
CA ARG A 147 -0.32 15.67 -15.27
C ARG A 147 0.66 14.54 -14.95
N LEU A 148 0.21 13.30 -15.04
CA LEU A 148 1.04 12.12 -14.79
C LEU A 148 2.21 12.03 -15.77
N ALA A 149 1.98 12.36 -17.04
CA ALA A 149 3.04 12.42 -18.05
C ALA A 149 4.09 13.50 -17.74
N ARG A 150 3.70 14.65 -17.17
CA ARG A 150 4.67 15.65 -16.71
C ARG A 150 5.51 15.14 -15.55
N TRP A 151 4.88 14.49 -14.57
CA TRP A 151 5.61 13.93 -13.42
C TRP A 151 6.61 12.84 -13.81
N ALA A 152 6.36 12.13 -14.90
CA ALA A 152 7.33 11.16 -15.43
C ALA A 152 8.63 11.79 -15.94
N GLY A 153 8.70 13.12 -16.10
CA GLY A 153 9.96 13.82 -16.38
C GLY A 153 10.90 13.91 -15.17
N ASP A 154 10.35 13.90 -13.95
CA ASP A 154 11.08 14.16 -12.70
C ASP A 154 11.10 12.97 -11.74
N ALA A 155 10.21 11.99 -11.95
CA ALA A 155 9.99 10.84 -11.07
C ALA A 155 9.77 9.56 -11.86
N ARG A 156 9.95 8.41 -11.19
CA ARG A 156 9.50 7.12 -11.72
C ARG A 156 8.04 6.87 -11.36
N LEU A 157 7.31 6.22 -12.25
CA LEU A 157 5.89 5.90 -12.05
C LEU A 157 5.67 4.39 -12.15
N VAL A 158 4.85 3.83 -11.24
CA VAL A 158 4.43 2.42 -11.29
C VAL A 158 2.91 2.35 -11.28
N PHE A 159 2.32 1.84 -12.36
CA PHE A 159 0.87 1.65 -12.50
C PHE A 159 0.47 0.21 -12.23
N GLY A 160 -0.56 0.02 -11.40
CA GLY A 160 -1.18 -1.29 -11.22
C GLY A 160 -2.25 -1.60 -12.27
N PRO A 161 -2.89 -2.78 -12.17
CA PRO A 161 -3.90 -3.23 -13.11
C PRO A 161 -5.07 -2.25 -13.25
N ARG A 162 -5.72 -2.26 -14.42
CA ARG A 162 -6.89 -1.43 -14.75
C ARG A 162 -6.62 0.08 -14.87
N ALA A 163 -5.35 0.47 -14.93
CA ALA A 163 -4.92 1.85 -15.10
C ALA A 163 -5.57 2.49 -16.33
N GLY A 164 -6.27 3.61 -16.14
CA GLY A 164 -6.93 4.36 -17.21
C GLY A 164 -7.95 3.54 -18.01
N SER A 165 -8.56 2.52 -17.41
CA SER A 165 -9.52 1.65 -18.10
C SER A 165 -10.79 2.39 -18.54
N ARG A 166 -11.09 3.55 -17.95
CA ARG A 166 -12.29 4.35 -18.23
C ARG A 166 -11.99 5.85 -18.26
N ASP A 167 -12.83 6.59 -18.97
CA ASP A 167 -12.88 8.06 -18.93
C ASP A 167 -13.57 8.58 -17.66
N GLU A 168 -13.64 9.90 -17.49
CA GLU A 168 -14.28 10.57 -16.34
C GLU A 168 -15.76 10.26 -16.18
N SER A 169 -16.45 9.86 -17.26
CA SER A 169 -17.85 9.46 -17.24
C SER A 169 -18.03 7.96 -16.93
N GLY A 170 -16.93 7.23 -16.78
CA GLY A 170 -16.90 5.78 -16.55
C GLY A 170 -17.07 4.94 -17.82
N ARG A 171 -16.97 5.54 -19.01
CA ARG A 171 -17.07 4.81 -20.28
C ARG A 171 -15.73 4.20 -20.65
N ALA A 172 -15.78 3.07 -21.36
CA ALA A 172 -14.60 2.50 -21.98
C ALA A 172 -14.12 3.40 -23.13
N TRP A 173 -12.81 3.48 -23.30
CA TRP A 173 -12.20 4.20 -24.42
C TRP A 173 -12.46 3.50 -25.75
N PRO A 174 -12.82 4.22 -26.83
CA PRO A 174 -12.93 3.64 -28.17
C PRO A 174 -11.65 2.92 -28.63
N ASP A 175 -10.48 3.43 -28.24
CA ASP A 175 -9.17 2.86 -28.56
C ASP A 175 -8.65 1.86 -27.51
N GLY A 176 -9.51 1.48 -26.56
CA GLY A 176 -9.21 0.55 -25.47
C GLY A 176 -8.39 1.15 -24.32
N GLN A 177 -8.22 0.36 -23.26
CA GLN A 177 -7.36 0.70 -22.11
C GLN A 177 -5.88 0.80 -22.56
N PRO A 178 -5.09 1.76 -22.04
CA PRO A 178 -5.39 2.67 -20.93
C PRO A 178 -5.86 4.08 -21.38
N GLY A 179 -6.49 4.18 -22.56
CA GLY A 179 -7.00 5.44 -23.09
C GLY A 179 -5.91 6.49 -23.22
N GLN A 180 -6.11 7.64 -22.56
CA GLN A 180 -5.18 8.77 -22.59
C GLN A 180 -3.80 8.47 -22.00
N LEU A 181 -3.64 7.38 -21.23
CA LEU A 181 -2.34 6.97 -20.69
C LEU A 181 -1.52 6.13 -21.67
N ALA A 182 -2.04 5.75 -22.85
CA ALA A 182 -1.39 4.76 -23.73
C ALA A 182 0.04 5.17 -24.14
N GLY A 183 0.25 6.46 -24.45
CA GLY A 183 1.58 6.99 -24.79
C GLY A 183 2.53 7.02 -23.59
N LEU A 184 2.02 7.21 -22.37
CA LEU A 184 2.80 7.20 -21.14
C LEU A 184 3.21 5.78 -20.76
N LEU A 185 2.27 4.83 -20.77
CA LEU A 185 2.53 3.44 -20.37
C LEU A 185 3.28 2.63 -21.45
N GLY A 186 3.25 3.10 -22.71
CA GLY A 186 3.89 2.41 -23.83
C GLY A 186 3.22 1.09 -24.20
N CYS A 187 1.96 0.90 -23.82
CA CYS A 187 1.20 -0.31 -24.09
C CYS A 187 -0.30 -0.07 -24.22
N ARG A 188 -0.99 -1.08 -24.72
CA ARG A 188 -2.45 -1.20 -24.72
C ARG A 188 -2.84 -2.54 -24.15
N LEU A 189 -3.99 -2.58 -23.48
CA LEU A 189 -4.57 -3.83 -23.02
C LEU A 189 -4.78 -4.78 -24.21
N LEU A 190 -4.35 -6.03 -24.03
CA LEU A 190 -4.55 -7.12 -24.98
C LEU A 190 -5.63 -8.07 -24.47
N ASN A 191 -5.44 -8.62 -23.26
CA ASN A 191 -6.36 -9.56 -22.63
C ASN A 191 -6.60 -9.19 -21.15
N ILE A 192 -7.78 -9.54 -20.64
CA ILE A 192 -8.13 -9.49 -19.20
C ILE A 192 -8.56 -10.89 -18.79
N ASP A 193 -8.10 -11.35 -17.64
CA ASP A 193 -8.56 -12.58 -17.01
C ASP A 193 -8.90 -12.35 -15.52
N GLY A 194 -10.13 -12.69 -15.15
CA GLY A 194 -10.63 -12.66 -13.78
C GLY A 194 -10.52 -14.05 -13.18
N LEU A 195 -9.46 -14.30 -12.41
CA LEU A 195 -9.11 -15.63 -11.94
C LEU A 195 -10.07 -16.09 -10.82
N PRO A 196 -10.72 -17.27 -10.95
CA PRO A 196 -11.56 -17.84 -9.90
C PRO A 196 -10.77 -18.15 -8.62
N PRO A 197 -11.42 -18.19 -7.45
CA PRO A 197 -10.78 -18.60 -6.20
C PRO A 197 -10.10 -19.97 -6.34
N GLY A 198 -8.83 -20.06 -5.93
CA GLY A 198 -8.02 -21.27 -6.03
C GLY A 198 -7.30 -21.47 -7.36
N MET A 199 -7.52 -20.61 -8.35
CA MET A 199 -6.73 -20.58 -9.59
C MET A 199 -5.65 -19.50 -9.53
N ALA A 200 -4.52 -19.83 -10.14
CA ALA A 200 -3.39 -18.93 -10.30
C ALA A 200 -2.74 -19.13 -11.67
N VAL A 201 -2.06 -18.10 -12.13
CA VAL A 201 -1.09 -18.14 -13.23
C VAL A 201 0.23 -17.57 -12.75
N HIS A 202 1.32 -17.77 -13.48
CA HIS A 202 2.64 -17.31 -13.09
C HIS A 202 3.21 -16.27 -14.05
N VAL A 203 3.96 -15.33 -13.50
CA VAL A 203 4.70 -14.30 -14.25
C VAL A 203 6.13 -14.27 -13.74
N ALA A 204 7.08 -14.71 -14.56
CA ALA A 204 8.48 -14.85 -14.17
C ALA A 204 8.65 -15.62 -12.83
N GLY A 205 7.90 -16.70 -12.65
CA GLY A 205 7.88 -17.53 -11.44
C GLY A 205 7.08 -16.95 -10.26
N HIS A 206 6.47 -15.78 -10.40
CA HIS A 206 5.63 -15.17 -9.37
C HIS A 206 4.15 -15.54 -9.55
N GLU A 207 3.55 -16.12 -8.52
CA GLU A 207 2.11 -16.43 -8.50
C GLU A 207 1.26 -15.16 -8.63
N THR A 208 0.28 -15.20 -9.53
CA THR A 208 -0.72 -14.16 -9.80
C THR A 208 -2.11 -14.76 -9.60
N THR A 209 -2.92 -14.09 -8.78
CA THR A 209 -4.27 -14.55 -8.40
C THR A 209 -5.27 -13.41 -8.57
N ILE A 210 -6.57 -13.67 -8.55
CA ILE A 210 -7.67 -12.68 -8.63
C ILE A 210 -7.76 -11.96 -10.00
N TRP A 211 -6.70 -11.30 -10.47
CA TRP A 211 -6.70 -10.48 -11.68
C TRP A 211 -5.41 -10.60 -12.49
N ALA A 212 -5.56 -10.72 -13.81
CA ALA A 212 -4.46 -10.70 -14.76
C ALA A 212 -4.82 -9.86 -16.00
N GLU A 213 -3.90 -8.99 -16.42
CA GLU A 213 -3.95 -8.25 -17.69
C GLU A 213 -2.69 -8.53 -18.47
N SER A 214 -2.85 -8.82 -19.75
CA SER A 214 -1.74 -8.86 -20.68
C SER A 214 -1.78 -7.67 -21.62
N TYR A 215 -0.61 -7.25 -22.09
CA TYR A 215 -0.46 -6.03 -22.86
C TYR A 215 0.16 -6.27 -24.22
N ARG A 216 -0.38 -5.59 -25.23
CA ARG A 216 0.29 -5.37 -26.51
C ARG A 216 1.18 -4.14 -26.38
N LEU A 217 2.43 -4.29 -26.77
CA LEU A 217 3.42 -3.22 -26.73
C LEU A 217 3.07 -2.12 -27.75
N ALA A 218 3.25 -0.86 -27.33
CA ALA A 218 2.99 0.34 -28.11
C ALA A 218 4.06 1.40 -27.79
N GLY A 219 5.32 1.06 -28.02
CA GLY A 219 6.50 1.90 -27.73
C GLY A 219 7.25 1.50 -26.45
N GLY A 220 6.60 0.79 -25.53
CA GLY A 220 7.24 0.19 -24.36
C GLY A 220 7.81 -1.20 -24.64
N GLU A 221 8.52 -1.74 -23.65
CA GLU A 221 9.20 -3.03 -23.68
C GLU A 221 8.64 -3.96 -22.61
N ALA A 222 8.51 -5.26 -22.92
CA ALA A 222 8.08 -6.25 -21.96
C ALA A 222 9.23 -6.59 -20.98
N VAL A 223 9.01 -6.33 -19.69
CA VAL A 223 9.96 -6.65 -18.61
C VAL A 223 9.70 -8.06 -18.06
N ALA A 224 8.43 -8.47 -18.01
CA ALA A 224 8.03 -9.80 -17.58
C ALA A 224 6.83 -10.29 -18.41
N ARG A 225 6.72 -11.61 -18.56
CA ARG A 225 5.68 -12.29 -19.35
C ARG A 225 5.02 -13.38 -18.52
N TYR A 226 3.79 -13.73 -18.87
CA TYR A 226 3.11 -14.88 -18.28
C TYR A 226 3.78 -16.18 -18.69
N ASP A 227 4.03 -17.05 -17.73
CA ASP A 227 4.71 -18.33 -17.92
C ASP A 227 3.74 -19.44 -18.32
N ASP A 228 2.48 -19.33 -17.88
CA ASP A 228 1.45 -20.34 -18.05
C ASP A 228 0.03 -19.74 -18.20
N GLY A 229 -0.95 -20.63 -18.42
CA GLY A 229 -2.35 -20.27 -18.59
C GLY A 229 -2.67 -19.62 -19.95
N PRO A 230 -3.88 -19.06 -20.10
CA PRO A 230 -4.35 -18.49 -21.37
C PRO A 230 -3.54 -17.29 -21.88
N LEU A 231 -2.74 -16.66 -21.01
CA LEU A 231 -1.93 -15.48 -21.31
C LEU A 231 -0.46 -15.81 -21.63
N THR A 232 -0.10 -17.11 -21.69
CA THR A 232 1.29 -17.58 -21.86
C THR A 232 2.02 -16.82 -22.96
N GLY A 233 3.17 -16.22 -22.61
CA GLY A 233 4.01 -15.46 -23.53
C GLY A 233 3.61 -13.99 -23.71
N ASP A 234 2.43 -13.57 -23.31
CA ASP A 234 2.02 -12.16 -23.36
C ASP A 234 2.75 -11.32 -22.28
N ALA A 235 2.90 -10.02 -22.54
CA ALA A 235 3.54 -9.11 -21.60
C ALA A 235 2.66 -8.82 -20.39
N ALA A 236 3.16 -9.12 -19.19
CA ALA A 236 2.50 -8.87 -17.91
C ALA A 236 3.00 -7.58 -17.24
N VAL A 237 4.28 -7.25 -17.46
CA VAL A 237 4.90 -6.01 -17.01
C VAL A 237 5.53 -5.32 -18.21
N VAL A 238 5.18 -4.04 -18.40
CA VAL A 238 5.73 -3.20 -19.47
C VAL A 238 6.45 -2.01 -18.88
N ARG A 239 7.61 -1.65 -19.44
CA ARG A 239 8.34 -0.42 -19.13
C ARG A 239 8.39 0.49 -20.34
N ASN A 240 8.20 1.79 -20.10
CA ASN A 240 8.39 2.86 -21.08
C ASN A 240 9.15 4.00 -20.40
N GLY A 241 10.47 4.03 -20.58
CA GLY A 241 11.36 4.96 -19.87
C GLY A 241 11.21 4.85 -18.34
N PRO A 242 10.86 5.95 -17.63
CA PRO A 242 10.71 5.97 -16.18
C PRO A 242 9.38 5.38 -15.68
N VAL A 243 8.53 4.87 -16.58
CA VAL A 243 7.20 4.35 -16.23
C VAL A 243 7.17 2.83 -16.37
N ALA A 244 6.67 2.15 -15.34
CA ALA A 244 6.35 0.73 -15.36
C ALA A 244 4.85 0.51 -15.17
N THR A 245 4.28 -0.49 -15.85
CA THR A 245 2.89 -0.93 -15.69
C THR A 245 2.86 -2.43 -15.44
N ILE A 246 2.09 -2.86 -14.44
CA ILE A 246 1.92 -4.27 -14.07
C ILE A 246 0.45 -4.66 -14.18
N GLY A 247 0.19 -5.73 -14.93
CA GLY A 247 -1.14 -6.30 -15.14
C GLY A 247 -1.49 -7.44 -14.18
N ALA A 248 -0.56 -7.83 -13.31
CA ALA A 248 -0.69 -8.97 -12.42
C ALA A 248 -1.03 -8.56 -10.97
N TRP A 249 -2.10 -9.13 -10.43
CA TRP A 249 -2.38 -9.10 -9.00
C TRP A 249 -1.51 -10.13 -8.28
N SER A 250 -0.27 -9.74 -8.00
CA SER A 250 0.76 -10.61 -7.42
C SER A 250 1.58 -9.86 -6.37
N ALA A 251 1.49 -10.29 -5.11
CA ALA A 251 2.20 -9.62 -4.01
C ALA A 251 3.73 -9.69 -4.18
N THR A 252 4.26 -10.83 -4.64
CA THR A 252 5.70 -11.05 -4.76
C THR A 252 6.27 -10.34 -5.99
N LEU A 253 5.55 -10.34 -7.13
CA LEU A 253 5.98 -9.59 -8.31
C LEU A 253 5.95 -8.08 -8.09
N ILE A 254 4.87 -7.55 -7.48
CA ILE A 254 4.77 -6.12 -7.13
C ILE A 254 5.92 -5.71 -6.21
N ARG A 255 6.24 -6.53 -5.20
CA ARG A 255 7.37 -6.29 -4.30
C ARG A 255 8.71 -6.31 -5.02
N SER A 256 8.92 -7.25 -5.94
CA SER A 256 10.12 -7.34 -6.76
C SER A 256 10.30 -6.09 -7.61
N LEU A 257 9.26 -5.72 -8.38
CA LEU A 257 9.25 -4.53 -9.22
C LEU A 257 9.55 -3.26 -8.40
N LEU A 258 8.86 -3.06 -7.28
CA LEU A 258 9.07 -1.87 -6.44
C LEU A 258 10.48 -1.82 -5.84
N ARG A 259 11.07 -2.97 -5.47
CA ARG A 259 12.47 -3.02 -5.03
C ARG A 259 13.41 -2.53 -6.13
N ASP A 260 13.22 -2.98 -7.36
CA ASP A 260 14.06 -2.57 -8.49
C ASP A 260 13.92 -1.07 -8.78
N GLU A 261 12.70 -0.52 -8.66
CA GLU A 261 12.48 0.92 -8.79
C GLU A 261 13.17 1.73 -7.69
N LEU A 262 13.06 1.28 -6.44
CA LEU A 262 13.71 1.92 -5.29
C LEU A 262 15.24 1.87 -5.42
N ALA A 263 15.79 0.74 -5.83
CA ALA A 263 17.22 0.58 -6.08
C ALA A 263 17.70 1.50 -7.21
N GLY A 264 16.95 1.61 -8.30
CA GLY A 264 17.27 2.52 -9.40
C GLY A 264 17.12 4.01 -9.07
N LEU A 265 16.58 4.36 -7.90
CA LEU A 265 16.46 5.72 -7.37
C LEU A 265 17.41 5.95 -6.16
N ASP A 266 18.26 4.98 -5.82
CA ASP A 266 19.11 5.01 -4.63
C ASP A 266 18.33 5.24 -3.32
N ILE A 267 17.06 4.82 -3.27
CA ILE A 267 16.24 4.88 -2.05
C ILE A 267 16.56 3.66 -1.20
N ALA A 268 17.08 3.90 0.00
CA ALA A 268 17.44 2.85 0.94
C ALA A 268 16.24 1.96 1.28
N THR A 269 16.43 0.65 1.14
CA THR A 269 15.45 -0.38 1.52
C THR A 269 15.98 -1.27 2.62
N ARG A 270 15.06 -1.91 3.34
CA ARG A 270 15.36 -2.92 4.36
C ARG A 270 14.34 -4.05 4.23
N ASP A 271 14.83 -5.27 4.10
CA ASP A 271 13.99 -6.46 4.15
C ASP A 271 13.45 -6.64 5.57
N LEU A 272 12.15 -6.37 5.75
CA LEU A 272 11.51 -6.54 7.06
C LEU A 272 10.79 -7.88 7.14
N PRO A 273 10.96 -8.64 8.24
CA PRO A 273 10.13 -9.79 8.54
C PRO A 273 8.64 -9.43 8.56
N ASP A 274 7.78 -10.41 8.30
CA ASP A 274 6.34 -10.15 8.39
C ASP A 274 5.96 -9.73 9.82
N GLY A 275 4.99 -8.82 9.92
CA GLY A 275 4.63 -8.17 11.18
C GLY A 275 5.64 -7.14 11.72
N VAL A 276 6.81 -6.96 11.11
CA VAL A 276 7.76 -5.89 11.50
C VAL A 276 7.67 -4.70 10.56
N ARG A 277 7.63 -3.48 11.10
CA ARG A 277 7.61 -2.22 10.32
C ARG A 277 8.64 -1.23 10.86
N VAL A 278 9.14 -0.37 9.98
CA VAL A 278 9.92 0.82 10.35
C VAL A 278 9.24 2.08 9.79
N THR A 279 9.24 3.15 10.58
CA THR A 279 8.80 4.48 10.14
C THR A 279 9.78 5.53 10.62
N ARG A 280 10.15 6.49 9.77
CA ARG A 280 11.05 7.58 10.16
C ARG A 280 10.30 8.86 10.44
N ARG A 281 10.62 9.51 11.55
CA ARG A 281 10.06 10.82 11.90
C ARG A 281 11.01 11.61 12.77
N ALA A 282 11.17 12.90 12.46
CA ALA A 282 12.02 13.83 13.19
C ALA A 282 13.44 13.30 13.47
N GLY A 283 14.05 12.66 12.46
CA GLY A 283 15.39 12.08 12.56
C GLY A 283 15.48 10.79 13.38
N ARG A 284 14.35 10.22 13.82
CA ARG A 284 14.25 8.95 14.53
C ARG A 284 13.69 7.85 13.64
N ALA A 285 14.11 6.62 13.89
CA ALA A 285 13.48 5.42 13.32
C ALA A 285 12.63 4.73 14.40
N VAL A 286 11.38 4.45 14.07
CA VAL A 286 10.45 3.73 14.95
C VAL A 286 10.24 2.34 14.37
N LEU A 287 10.82 1.36 15.04
CA LEU A 287 10.65 -0.05 14.75
C LEU A 287 9.48 -0.59 15.56
N THR A 288 8.56 -1.29 14.91
CA THR A 288 7.40 -1.91 15.56
C THR A 288 7.34 -3.38 15.21
N ASN A 289 7.21 -4.25 16.20
CA ASN A 289 6.97 -5.68 16.03
C ASN A 289 5.53 -6.00 16.42
N PHE A 290 4.68 -6.25 15.42
CA PHE A 290 3.28 -6.63 15.61
C PHE A 290 3.08 -8.14 15.84
N THR A 291 4.15 -8.93 15.87
CA THR A 291 4.05 -10.38 16.07
C THR A 291 4.05 -10.74 17.56
N GLU A 292 3.54 -11.93 17.88
CA GLU A 292 3.58 -12.50 19.23
C GLU A 292 4.91 -13.20 19.55
N ALA A 293 5.89 -13.13 18.63
CA ALA A 293 7.22 -13.70 18.79
C ALA A 293 8.30 -12.60 18.81
N PRO A 294 9.43 -12.82 19.51
CA PRO A 294 10.57 -11.93 19.37
C PRO A 294 11.12 -12.03 17.96
N VAL A 295 11.59 -10.91 17.43
CA VAL A 295 12.23 -10.83 16.10
C VAL A 295 13.60 -10.18 16.23
N ALA A 296 14.59 -10.72 15.53
CA ALA A 296 15.89 -10.08 15.32
C ALA A 296 15.95 -9.57 13.87
N LEU A 297 16.34 -8.31 13.69
CA LEU A 297 16.57 -7.77 12.36
C LEU A 297 17.96 -8.19 11.83
N ASP A 298 18.23 -7.96 10.55
CA ASP A 298 19.47 -8.37 9.89
C ASP A 298 20.75 -7.78 10.52
N ASP A 299 20.65 -6.63 11.20
CA ASP A 299 21.75 -5.98 11.94
C ASP A 299 21.89 -6.50 13.39
N GLY A 300 21.13 -7.55 13.75
CA GLY A 300 21.09 -8.13 15.08
C GLY A 300 20.20 -7.37 16.08
N THR A 301 19.52 -6.30 15.68
CA THR A 301 18.64 -5.52 16.58
C THR A 301 17.48 -6.38 17.06
N PRO A 302 17.33 -6.62 18.38
CA PRO A 302 16.22 -7.40 18.91
C PRO A 302 14.97 -6.52 19.10
N LEU A 303 13.81 -7.10 18.76
CA LEU A 303 12.48 -6.54 19.03
C LEU A 303 11.65 -7.58 19.81
N ALA A 304 11.16 -7.19 20.99
CA ALA A 304 10.27 -8.03 21.78
C ALA A 304 8.91 -8.23 21.05
N PRO A 305 8.14 -9.28 21.37
CA PRO A 305 6.77 -9.42 20.90
C PRO A 305 5.94 -8.17 21.19
N VAL A 306 5.05 -7.79 20.27
CA VAL A 306 4.05 -6.71 20.46
C VAL A 306 4.66 -5.46 21.11
N SER A 307 5.81 -5.03 20.57
CA SER A 307 6.59 -3.93 21.10
C SER A 307 7.03 -2.94 20.04
N TYR A 308 7.59 -1.82 20.49
CA TYR A 308 8.23 -0.84 19.64
C TYR A 308 9.60 -0.44 20.22
N ARG A 309 10.44 0.08 19.34
CA ARG A 309 11.75 0.65 19.65
C ARG A 309 11.93 1.94 18.86
N ILE A 310 12.48 2.96 19.50
CA ILE A 310 12.78 4.25 18.87
C ILE A 310 14.31 4.42 18.91
N ASP A 311 14.92 4.53 17.74
CA ASP A 311 16.35 4.80 17.54
C ASP A 311 16.56 6.26 17.09
#